data_AF-A0A2J7QEA0-F1
#
_entry.id   AF-A0A2J7QEA0-F1
#
_cell.length_a   1.000
_cell.length_b   1.000
_cell.length_c   1.000
_cell.angle_alpha   90.00
_cell.angle_beta   90.00
_cell.angle_gamma   90.00
#
_symmetry.space_group_name_H-M   'P 1'
#
loop_
_entity.id
_entity.type
_entity.pdbx_description
1 polymer ?
#
loop_
_entity_poly.entity_id
_entity_poly.type
_entity_poly.pdbx_seq_one_letter_code
_entity_poly.pdbx_strand_id
1 'polypeptide(L)'
;MPRGKYTNHKGKHRRFTSPEEIEEQMKREEKERKWREERGDTGSSEDEARGKDDGASESETESSSEESEAEVKAKGVENLIHVENPNRVQKKAKKLSTLNESVDSSVKPELSRRERKQLDHQRAQADYQRLHAKGKTEEARADLARLAIIKQQREEAAKRREEEKKEKEAAKQTKTAQVQRALGKKT
;
A
#
# COMPACT_ATOMS: atom_id res chain seq x y z
N MET A 1 40.29 -3.06 -23.43
CA MET A 1 40.00 -3.50 -22.05
C MET A 1 38.48 -3.63 -21.88
N PRO A 2 37.95 -4.80 -21.49
CA PRO A 2 36.51 -4.99 -21.35
C PRO A 2 36.01 -4.29 -20.08
N ARG A 3 35.05 -3.38 -20.21
CA ARG A 3 34.41 -2.72 -19.07
C ARG A 3 33.45 -3.71 -18.39
N GLY A 4 33.60 -3.88 -17.08
CA GLY A 4 32.94 -4.93 -16.29
C GLY A 4 31.40 -4.91 -16.38
N LYS A 5 30.81 -6.09 -16.19
CA LYS A 5 29.36 -6.41 -16.26
C LYS A 5 28.44 -5.63 -15.31
N TYR A 6 28.98 -4.83 -14.39
CA TYR A 6 28.19 -4.18 -13.34
C TYR A 6 28.17 -2.67 -13.52
N THR A 7 26.97 -2.10 -13.46
CA THR A 7 26.75 -0.66 -13.51
C THR A 7 27.19 -0.05 -12.17
N ASN A 8 28.22 0.81 -12.21
CA ASN A 8 28.69 1.52 -11.03
C ASN A 8 27.67 2.60 -10.66
N HIS A 9 26.93 2.40 -9.58
CA HIS A 9 25.96 3.36 -9.05
C HIS A 9 26.59 4.42 -8.12
N LYS A 10 27.92 4.41 -7.99
CA LYS A 10 28.66 5.35 -7.13
C LYS A 10 28.60 6.75 -7.74
N GLY A 11 28.03 7.70 -7.01
CA GLY A 11 27.85 9.10 -7.46
C GLY A 11 26.49 9.41 -8.10
N LYS A 12 25.59 8.43 -8.24
CA LYS A 12 24.21 8.70 -8.68
C LYS A 12 23.43 9.34 -7.53
N HIS A 13 22.65 10.39 -7.84
CA HIS A 13 21.75 11.02 -6.87
C HIS A 13 20.82 9.98 -6.26
N ARG A 14 20.81 9.89 -4.91
CA ARG A 14 19.88 9.01 -4.19
C ARG A 14 18.48 9.60 -4.34
N ARG A 15 17.59 8.89 -5.03
CA ARG A 15 16.16 9.22 -5.09
C ARG A 15 15.50 8.45 -3.94
N PHE A 16 14.85 9.16 -3.03
CA PHE A 16 13.97 8.54 -2.05
C PHE A 16 12.57 8.57 -2.65
N THR A 17 12.00 7.40 -2.93
CA THR A 17 10.60 7.31 -3.35
C THR A 17 9.72 7.70 -2.17
N SER A 18 8.77 8.61 -2.41
CA SER A 18 7.82 8.99 -1.38
C SER A 18 6.87 7.81 -1.10
N PRO A 19 6.31 7.68 0.11
CA PRO A 19 5.34 6.62 0.40
C PRO A 19 4.13 6.65 -0.56
N GLU A 20 3.69 7.85 -0.96
CA GLU A 20 2.61 7.99 -1.96
C GLU A 20 3.02 7.46 -3.35
N GLU A 21 4.28 7.66 -3.76
CA GLU A 21 4.81 7.11 -5.02
C GLU A 21 4.83 5.58 -5.04
N ILE A 22 5.12 4.96 -3.89
CA ILE A 22 5.10 3.50 -3.74
C ILE A 22 3.66 2.99 -3.84
N GLU A 23 2.70 3.65 -3.19
CA GLU A 23 1.28 3.28 -3.29
C GLU A 23 0.73 3.44 -4.71
N GLU A 24 1.12 4.50 -5.43
CA GLU A 24 0.74 4.69 -6.82
C GLU A 24 1.34 3.63 -7.76
N GLN A 25 2.58 3.22 -7.53
CA GLN A 25 3.20 2.11 -8.25
C GLN A 25 2.44 0.80 -8.00
N MET A 26 2.16 0.47 -6.74
CA MET A 26 1.37 -0.72 -6.38
C MET A 26 -0.01 -0.70 -7.02
N LYS A 27 -0.69 0.46 -7.00
CA LYS A 27 -2.01 0.63 -7.62
C LYS A 27 -1.97 0.51 -9.14
N ARG A 28 -0.86 0.90 -9.78
CA ARG A 28 -0.65 0.75 -11.22
C ARG A 28 -0.44 -0.72 -11.57
N GLU A 29 0.39 -1.43 -10.80
CA GLU A 29 0.63 -2.86 -10.97
C GLU A 29 -0.64 -3.69 -10.75
N GLU A 30 -1.46 -3.37 -9.74
CA GLU A 30 -2.74 -4.05 -9.50
C GLU A 30 -3.73 -3.84 -10.66
N LYS A 31 -3.79 -2.62 -11.21
CA LYS A 31 -4.62 -2.34 -12.39
C LYS A 31 -4.14 -3.11 -13.60
N GLU A 32 -2.83 -3.19 -13.81
CA GLU A 32 -2.26 -3.94 -14.93
C GLU A 32 -2.50 -5.43 -14.77
N ARG A 33 -2.32 -5.98 -13.56
CA ARG A 33 -2.61 -7.38 -13.25
C ARG A 33 -4.08 -7.71 -13.50
N LYS A 34 -4.98 -6.84 -13.04
CA LYS A 34 -6.42 -6.99 -13.26
C LYS A 34 -6.80 -6.92 -14.73
N TRP A 35 -6.15 -6.03 -15.50
CA TRP A 35 -6.35 -5.91 -16.94
C TRP A 35 -5.86 -7.16 -17.70
N ARG A 36 -4.72 -7.76 -17.28
CA ARG A 36 -4.23 -9.03 -17.83
C ARG A 36 -5.15 -10.20 -17.49
N GLU A 37 -5.65 -10.25 -16.26
CA GLU A 37 -6.59 -11.26 -15.77
C GLU A 37 -7.94 -11.18 -16.50
N GLU A 38 -8.47 -9.96 -16.72
CA GLU A 38 -9.70 -9.72 -17.50
C GLU A 38 -9.55 -10.15 -18.96
N ARG A 39 -8.32 -10.10 -19.51
CA ARG A 39 -8.01 -10.55 -20.86
C ARG A 39 -7.66 -12.04 -20.95
N GLY A 40 -7.64 -12.76 -19.83
CA GLY A 40 -7.38 -14.20 -19.78
C GLY A 40 -5.94 -14.62 -20.09
N ASP A 41 -4.99 -13.68 -20.07
CA ASP A 41 -3.58 -13.94 -20.34
C ASP A 41 -2.86 -14.29 -19.02
N THR A 42 -3.09 -15.50 -18.51
CA THR A 42 -2.53 -15.99 -17.25
C THR A 42 -1.32 -16.91 -17.46
N GLY A 43 -0.53 -16.69 -18.50
CA GLY A 43 0.58 -17.59 -18.82
C GLY A 43 1.66 -17.02 -19.72
N SER A 44 2.61 -16.27 -19.17
CA SER A 44 4.03 -16.50 -19.44
C SER A 44 4.94 -15.69 -18.50
N SER A 45 5.92 -16.40 -17.98
CA SER A 45 7.12 -15.96 -17.27
C SER A 45 7.83 -14.76 -17.91
N GLU A 46 8.23 -13.79 -17.07
CA GLU A 46 9.55 -13.15 -17.04
C GLU A 46 10.29 -12.99 -18.38
N ASP A 47 9.99 -11.94 -19.16
CA ASP A 47 10.95 -11.03 -19.83
C ASP A 47 10.18 -9.96 -20.62
N GLU A 48 10.81 -8.81 -20.93
CA GLU A 48 10.32 -7.72 -21.79
C GLU A 48 9.50 -6.58 -21.15
N ALA A 49 10.14 -5.83 -20.25
CA ALA A 49 9.85 -4.40 -20.06
C ALA A 49 10.99 -3.55 -20.67
N ARG A 50 11.25 -3.72 -21.98
CA ARG A 50 12.09 -2.80 -22.75
C ARG A 50 11.21 -1.73 -23.42
N GLY A 51 11.30 -0.52 -22.87
CA GLY A 51 11.33 0.74 -23.62
C GLY A 51 10.04 1.22 -24.29
N LYS A 52 9.45 2.29 -23.74
CA LYS A 52 9.05 3.46 -24.54
C LYS A 52 8.87 4.69 -23.65
N ASP A 53 9.90 5.53 -23.69
CA ASP A 53 9.81 6.97 -23.49
C ASP A 53 9.10 7.56 -24.71
N ASP A 54 7.99 8.28 -24.50
CA ASP A 54 7.55 9.45 -25.30
C ASP A 54 6.18 9.95 -24.79
N GLY A 55 5.97 11.27 -24.74
CA GLY A 55 4.62 11.84 -24.73
C GLY A 55 4.31 12.96 -23.72
N ALA A 56 5.00 14.10 -23.88
CA ALA A 56 4.49 15.48 -23.80
C ALA A 56 3.36 15.83 -22.79
N SER A 57 3.68 16.74 -21.87
CA SER A 57 2.69 17.58 -21.17
C SER A 57 3.19 19.03 -21.17
N GLU A 58 2.78 19.77 -22.20
CA GLU A 58 2.89 21.23 -22.32
C GLU A 58 2.12 21.89 -21.17
N SER A 59 2.82 22.68 -20.35
CA SER A 59 2.28 23.41 -19.21
C SER A 59 2.44 24.91 -19.47
N GLU A 60 1.44 25.49 -20.13
CA GLU A 60 1.35 26.93 -20.33
C GLU A 60 0.88 27.60 -19.03
N THR A 61 1.83 28.25 -18.37
CA THR A 61 1.60 29.29 -17.37
C THR A 61 1.20 30.56 -18.11
N GLU A 62 0.15 31.25 -17.69
CA GLU A 62 0.07 32.71 -17.82
C GLU A 62 -0.90 33.24 -16.75
N SER A 63 -0.32 33.93 -15.77
CA SER A 63 -1.01 34.78 -14.82
C SER A 63 -0.55 36.20 -15.10
N SER A 64 -1.46 37.09 -15.48
CA SER A 64 -1.28 38.52 -15.24
C SER A 64 -2.63 39.22 -15.08
N SER A 65 -2.63 40.14 -14.14
CA SER A 65 -3.74 40.84 -13.50
C SER A 65 -3.84 42.26 -14.06
N GLU A 66 -5.05 42.81 -14.23
CA GLU A 66 -5.28 44.26 -14.13
C GLU A 66 -6.76 44.58 -13.81
N GLU A 67 -6.87 45.53 -12.88
CA GLU A 67 -7.98 46.28 -12.28
C GLU A 67 -9.24 46.56 -13.16
N SER A 68 -10.45 46.44 -12.56
CA SER A 68 -11.49 47.51 -12.56
C SER A 68 -12.84 47.06 -11.98
N GLU A 69 -13.25 47.83 -10.97
CA GLU A 69 -14.58 48.32 -10.56
C GLU A 69 -15.79 47.37 -10.38
N ALA A 70 -16.59 47.79 -9.40
CA ALA A 70 -17.64 47.04 -8.74
C ALA A 70 -18.97 47.12 -9.49
N GLU A 71 -19.28 46.04 -10.18
CA GLU A 71 -20.65 45.55 -10.37
C GLU A 71 -20.63 44.07 -9.97
N VAL A 72 -21.74 43.51 -9.51
CA VAL A 72 -21.79 42.09 -9.13
C VAL A 72 -21.52 41.24 -10.38
N LYS A 73 -20.24 40.93 -10.61
CA LYS A 73 -19.73 40.22 -11.78
C LYS A 73 -20.38 38.84 -11.81
N ALA A 74 -21.24 38.62 -12.80
CA ALA A 74 -21.64 37.27 -13.14
C ALA A 74 -20.39 36.43 -13.40
N LYS A 75 -20.39 35.19 -12.89
CA LYS A 75 -19.20 34.35 -12.97
C LYS A 75 -19.09 33.81 -14.38
N GLY A 76 -18.13 34.33 -15.13
CA GLY A 76 -17.83 33.87 -16.49
C GLY A 76 -18.97 34.14 -17.48
N VAL A 77 -19.34 33.13 -18.26
CA VAL A 77 -20.22 33.24 -19.44
C VAL A 77 -21.72 33.24 -19.09
N GLU A 78 -22.08 33.17 -17.80
CA GLU A 78 -23.47 33.01 -17.33
C GLU A 78 -24.44 34.10 -17.83
N ASN A 79 -23.95 35.31 -18.11
CA ASN A 79 -24.77 36.41 -18.64
C ASN A 79 -24.77 36.51 -20.17
N LEU A 80 -23.87 35.81 -20.88
CA LEU A 80 -23.72 35.94 -22.32
C LEU A 80 -24.66 35.01 -23.10
N ILE A 81 -25.11 33.92 -22.48
CA ILE A 81 -25.95 32.89 -23.12
C ILE A 81 -27.27 32.78 -22.37
N HIS A 82 -28.38 32.99 -23.07
CA HIS A 82 -29.72 32.78 -22.51
C HIS A 82 -30.00 31.29 -22.39
N VAL A 83 -30.10 30.78 -21.16
CA VAL A 83 -30.32 29.35 -20.89
C VAL A 83 -31.81 29.05 -20.77
N GLU A 84 -32.46 28.77 -21.90
CA GLU A 84 -33.87 28.35 -22.00
C GLU A 84 -34.03 26.83 -21.78
N ASN A 85 -33.53 26.31 -20.67
CA ASN A 85 -33.76 24.91 -20.32
C ASN A 85 -34.99 24.80 -19.39
N PRO A 86 -36.14 24.29 -19.86
CA PRO A 86 -37.37 24.21 -19.07
C PRO A 86 -37.24 23.29 -17.84
N ASN A 87 -36.27 22.38 -17.82
CA ASN A 87 -35.99 21.51 -16.68
C ASN A 87 -34.92 22.08 -15.73
N ARG A 88 -34.43 23.31 -15.96
CA ARG A 88 -33.39 23.92 -15.12
C ARG A 88 -33.98 24.40 -13.80
N VAL A 89 -33.62 23.71 -12.72
CA VAL A 89 -33.97 24.12 -11.36
C VAL A 89 -33.15 25.35 -10.96
N GLN A 90 -33.80 26.53 -10.94
CA GLN A 90 -33.18 27.77 -10.46
C GLN A 90 -33.04 27.74 -8.93
N LYS A 91 -31.81 27.80 -8.43
CA LYS A 91 -31.54 27.84 -6.98
C LYS A 91 -31.77 29.26 -6.47
N LYS A 92 -32.85 29.48 -5.72
CA LYS A 92 -33.10 30.76 -5.01
C LYS A 92 -32.24 30.83 -3.74
N ALA A 93 -31.65 31.99 -3.45
CA ALA A 93 -30.90 32.22 -2.22
C ALA A 93 -31.86 32.14 -1.02
N LYS A 94 -31.67 31.12 -0.17
CA LYS A 94 -32.43 30.96 1.09
C LYS A 94 -31.69 31.70 2.22
N LYS A 95 -32.45 32.31 3.12
CA LYS A 95 -31.91 32.99 4.31
C LYS A 95 -31.28 31.96 5.25
N LEU A 96 -30.12 32.29 5.82
CA LEU A 96 -29.33 31.41 6.70
C LEU A 96 -30.13 30.95 7.94
N SER A 97 -31.03 31.78 8.47
CA SER A 97 -31.88 31.45 9.63
C SER A 97 -32.80 30.26 9.35
N THR A 98 -33.42 30.22 8.17
CA THR A 98 -34.32 29.12 7.76
C THR A 98 -33.56 27.81 7.51
N LEU A 99 -32.28 27.90 7.12
CA LEU A 99 -31.43 26.72 6.94
C LEU A 99 -31.04 26.12 8.29
N ASN A 100 -30.69 26.94 9.28
CA ASN A 100 -30.37 26.47 10.62
C ASN A 100 -31.58 25.82 11.34
N GLU A 101 -32.78 26.37 11.19
CA GLU A 101 -34.01 25.79 11.78
C GLU A 101 -34.34 24.39 11.20
N SER A 102 -34.01 24.15 9.92
CA SER A 102 -34.14 22.83 9.30
C SER A 102 -33.07 21.81 9.75
N VAL A 103 -31.93 22.28 10.24
CA VAL A 103 -30.83 21.45 10.76
C VAL A 103 -31.02 21.14 12.25
N ASP A 104 -31.60 22.09 13.01
CA ASP A 104 -31.87 21.97 14.46
C ASP A 104 -33.13 21.12 14.75
N SER A 105 -34.00 20.98 13.76
CA SER A 105 -35.06 19.97 13.74
C SER A 105 -34.41 18.58 13.63
N SER A 106 -34.13 17.97 14.78
CA SER A 106 -33.48 16.67 15.11
C SER A 106 -33.76 15.41 14.27
N VAL A 107 -34.35 15.50 13.09
CA VAL A 107 -34.47 14.43 12.12
C VAL A 107 -33.15 14.35 11.36
N LYS A 108 -32.20 13.56 11.88
CA LYS A 108 -31.01 13.15 11.12
C LYS A 108 -31.47 12.71 9.73
N PRO A 109 -30.95 13.31 8.63
CA PRO A 109 -31.39 12.94 7.30
C PRO A 109 -31.21 11.43 7.16
N GLU A 110 -32.33 10.75 6.91
CA GLU A 110 -32.33 9.31 6.73
C GLU A 110 -31.47 9.00 5.53
N LEU A 111 -30.24 8.52 5.78
CA LEU A 111 -29.30 8.14 4.74
C LEU A 111 -30.03 7.29 3.72
N SER A 112 -29.87 7.66 2.45
CA SER A 112 -30.50 6.96 1.34
C SER A 112 -30.21 5.47 1.47
N ARG A 113 -31.14 4.61 1.05
CA ARG A 113 -30.95 3.15 1.08
C ARG A 113 -29.60 2.71 0.49
N ARG A 114 -29.11 3.47 -0.50
CA ARG A 114 -27.79 3.30 -1.12
C ARG A 114 -26.64 3.65 -0.16
N GLU A 115 -26.74 4.75 0.55
CA GLU A 115 -25.74 5.23 1.51
C GLU A 115 -25.64 4.32 2.73
N ARG A 116 -26.78 3.82 3.24
CA ARG A 116 -26.78 2.83 4.34
C ARG A 116 -26.02 1.56 3.96
N LYS A 117 -26.30 1.00 2.77
CA LYS A 117 -25.59 -0.19 2.26
C LYS A 117 -24.09 0.07 2.05
N GLN A 118 -23.71 1.27 1.61
CA GLN A 118 -22.30 1.63 1.45
C GLN A 118 -21.58 1.71 2.79
N LEU A 119 -22.19 2.32 3.81
CA LEU A 119 -21.62 2.35 5.16
C LEU A 119 -21.53 0.97 5.79
N ASP A 120 -22.54 0.13 5.61
CA ASP A 120 -22.52 -1.24 6.13
C ASP A 120 -21.43 -2.08 5.44
N HIS A 121 -21.24 -1.89 4.13
CA HIS A 121 -20.15 -2.53 3.40
C HIS A 121 -18.77 -2.08 3.91
N GLN A 122 -18.58 -0.76 4.11
CA GLN A 122 -17.33 -0.23 4.68
C GLN A 122 -17.09 -0.75 6.10
N ARG A 123 -18.12 -0.82 6.94
CA ARG A 123 -18.03 -1.38 8.29
C ARG A 123 -17.66 -2.86 8.26
N ALA A 124 -18.30 -3.64 7.40
CA ALA A 124 -18.00 -5.07 7.25
C ALA A 124 -16.56 -5.29 6.77
N GLN A 125 -16.07 -4.49 5.82
CA GLN A 125 -14.67 -4.54 5.38
C GLN A 125 -13.70 -4.19 6.51
N ALA A 126 -13.96 -3.10 7.25
CA ALA A 126 -13.14 -2.71 8.38
C ALA A 126 -13.15 -3.77 9.48
N ASP A 127 -14.29 -4.41 9.75
CA ASP A 127 -14.41 -5.50 10.71
C ASP A 127 -13.66 -6.75 10.26
N TYR A 128 -13.73 -7.10 8.97
CA TYR A 128 -12.95 -8.18 8.39
C TYR A 128 -11.45 -7.92 8.56
N GLN A 129 -10.97 -6.75 8.17
CA GLN A 129 -9.57 -6.34 8.32
C GLN A 129 -9.14 -6.37 9.80
N ARG A 130 -10.00 -5.89 10.71
CA ARG A 130 -9.75 -5.93 12.15
C ARG A 130 -9.67 -7.35 12.69
N LEU A 131 -10.51 -8.27 12.22
CA LEU A 131 -10.46 -9.68 12.61
C LEU A 131 -9.25 -10.39 12.01
N HIS A 132 -8.88 -10.06 10.77
CA HIS A 132 -7.71 -10.59 10.10
C HIS A 132 -6.43 -10.15 10.80
N ALA A 133 -6.29 -8.86 11.12
CA ALA A 133 -5.19 -8.32 11.91
C ALA A 133 -5.09 -8.97 13.30
N LYS A 134 -6.23 -9.33 13.91
CA LYS A 134 -6.27 -10.08 15.18
C LYS A 134 -5.94 -11.57 15.04
N GLY A 135 -5.70 -12.07 13.83
CA GLY A 135 -5.46 -13.50 13.59
C GLY A 135 -6.70 -14.37 13.75
N LYS A 136 -7.91 -13.81 13.67
CA LYS A 136 -9.15 -14.55 13.91
C LYS A 136 -9.78 -15.12 12.65
N THR A 137 -9.44 -14.60 11.46
CA THR A 137 -9.84 -15.18 10.17
C THR A 137 -9.10 -16.49 9.92
N GLU A 138 -9.69 -17.39 9.15
CA GLU A 138 -9.08 -18.70 8.84
C GLU A 138 -7.74 -18.53 8.11
N GLU A 139 -7.66 -17.58 7.18
CA GLU A 139 -6.43 -17.19 6.48
C GLU A 139 -5.32 -16.80 7.46
N ALA A 140 -5.58 -15.86 8.37
CA ALA A 140 -4.58 -15.39 9.31
C ALA A 140 -4.19 -16.48 10.32
N ARG A 141 -5.12 -17.36 10.71
CA ARG A 141 -4.80 -18.54 11.55
C ARG A 141 -3.88 -19.51 10.82
N ALA A 142 -4.13 -19.77 9.54
CA ALA A 142 -3.29 -20.64 8.73
C ALA A 142 -1.87 -20.07 8.58
N ASP A 143 -1.74 -18.77 8.34
CA ASP A 143 -0.45 -18.09 8.26
C ASP A 143 0.30 -18.13 9.59
N LEU A 144 -0.39 -17.87 10.72
CA LEU A 144 0.19 -18.02 12.05
C LEU A 144 0.63 -19.45 12.34
N ALA A 145 -0.17 -20.46 11.95
CA ALA A 145 0.20 -21.86 12.10
C ALA A 145 1.42 -22.22 11.25
N ARG A 146 1.50 -21.73 10.01
CA ARG A 146 2.67 -21.90 9.14
C ARG A 146 3.91 -21.27 9.76
N LEU A 147 3.80 -20.06 10.30
CA LEU A 147 4.90 -19.39 10.99
C LEU A 147 5.33 -20.14 12.26
N ALA A 148 4.38 -20.71 13.01
CA ALA A 148 4.68 -21.52 14.19
C ALA A 148 5.47 -22.79 13.83
N ILE A 149 5.12 -23.49 12.76
CA ILE A 149 5.88 -24.65 12.26
C ILE A 149 7.32 -24.25 11.91
N ILE A 150 7.51 -23.12 11.21
CA ILE A 150 8.86 -22.64 10.87
C ILE A 150 9.66 -22.29 12.13
N LYS A 151 9.04 -21.66 13.13
CA LYS A 151 9.69 -21.36 14.41
C LYS A 151 10.12 -22.65 15.12
N GLN A 152 9.23 -23.64 15.21
CA GLN A 152 9.55 -24.95 15.78
C GLN A 152 10.72 -25.62 15.06
N GLN A 153 10.70 -25.67 13.73
CA GLN A 153 11.80 -26.24 12.95
C GLN A 153 13.14 -25.51 13.18
N ARG A 154 13.11 -24.18 13.33
CA ARG A 154 14.31 -23.39 13.63
C ARG A 154 14.83 -23.65 15.02
N GLU A 155 13.95 -23.72 16.02
CA GLU A 155 14.30 -24.02 17.40
C GLU A 155 14.85 -25.45 17.55
N GLU A 156 14.20 -26.43 16.92
CA GLU A 156 14.67 -27.82 16.87
C GLU A 156 16.03 -27.91 16.17
N ALA A 157 16.23 -27.24 15.03
CA ALA A 157 17.51 -27.22 14.35
C ALA A 157 18.60 -26.52 15.17
N ALA A 158 18.27 -25.45 15.90
CA ALA A 158 19.21 -24.80 16.83
C ALA A 158 19.59 -25.73 17.97
N LYS A 159 18.61 -26.38 18.59
CA LYS A 159 18.81 -27.36 19.67
C LYS A 159 19.65 -28.54 19.21
N ARG A 160 19.38 -29.11 18.03
CA ARG A 160 20.19 -30.18 17.42
C ARG A 160 21.63 -29.75 17.19
N ARG A 161 21.87 -28.53 16.70
CA ARG A 161 23.24 -28.00 16.55
C ARG A 161 23.95 -27.79 17.89
N GLU A 162 23.24 -27.38 18.94
CA GLU A 162 23.83 -27.23 20.27
C GLU A 162 24.16 -28.58 20.91
N GLU A 163 23.28 -29.58 20.78
CA GLU A 163 23.52 -30.95 21.22
C GLU A 163 24.74 -31.55 20.50
N GLU A 164 24.81 -31.44 19.17
CA GLU A 164 25.95 -31.94 18.39
C GLU A 164 27.27 -31.23 18.75
N LYS A 165 27.22 -29.92 19.03
CA LYS A 165 28.39 -29.16 19.52
C LYS A 165 28.85 -29.67 20.88
N LYS A 166 27.93 -29.86 21.82
CA LYS A 166 28.23 -30.39 23.17
C LYS A 166 28.80 -31.81 23.11
N GLU A 167 28.24 -32.68 22.27
CA GLU A 167 28.78 -34.04 22.06
C GLU A 167 30.17 -34.02 21.44
N LYS A 168 30.41 -33.16 20.45
CA LYS A 168 31.74 -32.97 19.85
C LYS A 168 32.75 -32.41 20.86
N GLU A 169 32.35 -31.48 21.71
CA GLU A 169 33.20 -30.94 22.77
C GLU A 169 33.50 -31.99 23.84
N ALA A 170 32.50 -32.74 24.30
CA ALA A 170 32.69 -33.85 25.22
C ALA A 170 33.61 -34.92 24.62
N ALA A 171 33.42 -35.30 23.35
CA ALA A 171 34.30 -36.24 22.66
C ALA A 171 35.73 -35.70 22.48
N LYS A 172 35.91 -34.38 22.28
CA LYS A 172 37.24 -33.75 22.28
C LYS A 172 37.84 -33.74 23.68
N GLN A 173 37.07 -33.47 24.72
CA GLN A 173 37.53 -33.51 26.12
C GLN A 173 37.93 -34.93 26.54
N THR A 174 37.16 -35.95 26.19
CA THR A 174 37.54 -37.35 26.48
C THR A 174 38.77 -37.77 25.70
N LYS A 175 38.88 -37.41 24.40
CA LYS A 175 40.09 -37.68 23.60
C LYS A 175 41.32 -36.97 24.16
N THR A 176 41.20 -35.68 24.52
CA THR A 176 42.32 -34.91 25.10
C THR A 176 42.72 -35.48 26.47
N ALA A 177 41.77 -35.85 27.32
CA ALA A 177 42.03 -36.51 28.59
C ALA A 177 42.72 -37.89 28.42
N GLN A 178 42.29 -38.70 27.45
CA GLN A 178 42.94 -39.97 27.12
C GLN A 178 44.38 -39.78 26.64
N VAL A 179 44.62 -38.80 25.76
CA VAL A 179 45.97 -38.47 25.25
C VAL A 179 46.87 -37.97 26.40
N GLN A 180 46.37 -37.10 27.27
CA GLN A 180 47.13 -36.62 28.44
C GLN A 180 47.48 -37.76 29.41
N ARG A 181 46.53 -38.67 29.67
CA ARG A 181 46.75 -39.87 30.47
C ARG A 181 47.80 -40.80 29.84
N ALA A 182 47.77 -40.99 28.52
CA ALA A 182 48.74 -41.81 27.79
C ALA A 182 50.15 -41.21 27.79
N LEU A 183 50.26 -39.88 27.77
CA LEU A 183 51.55 -39.17 27.83
C LEU A 183 52.15 -39.13 29.25
N GLY A 184 51.54 -39.79 30.24
CA GLY A 184 52.08 -39.89 31.60
C GLY A 184 52.12 -38.58 32.39
N LYS A 185 51.54 -37.50 31.85
CA LYS A 185 51.32 -36.24 32.57
C LYS A 185 50.20 -36.47 33.58
N LYS A 186 50.56 -37.01 34.75
CA LYS A 186 49.68 -36.94 35.93
C LYS A 186 49.45 -35.46 36.23
N THR A 187 48.17 -35.12 36.39
CA THR A 187 47.63 -33.81 36.78
C THR A 187 48.43 -33.16 37.89
#